data_AF-A0A3B8ZKJ1-F1
#
_entry.id   AF-A0A3B8ZKJ1-F1
#
_cell.length_a   1.000
_cell.length_b   1.000
_cell.length_c   1.000
_cell.angle_alpha   90.00
_cell.angle_beta   90.00
_cell.angle_gamma   90.00
#
_symmetry.space_group_name_H-M   'P 1'
#
loop_
_entity.id
_entity.type
_entity.pdbx_description
1 polymer ?
#
loop_
_entity_poly.entity_id
_entity_poly.type
_entity_poly.pdbx_seq_one_letter_code
_entity_poly.pdbx_strand_id
1 'polypeptide(L)'
;MSFHRGSTAVLVLALSLTIFLPLAARWGVQRFQQHALQRATSTPLVLGTKGSRFGLAIHALYFRGESPQAFHLQESLRIQESGLAEVIELHARFRTRGATIVGTTKRYFELRGLRLASGQPIRRLGDCVVGAAVAS
;
A
#
# COMPACT_ATOMS: atom_id res chain seq x y z
N MET A 1 39.46 -2.39 -49.18
CA MET A 1 38.23 -2.07 -48.43
C MET A 1 38.08 -2.97 -47.19
N SER A 2 39.04 -2.95 -46.24
CA SER A 2 38.89 -3.70 -44.98
C SER A 2 39.88 -3.22 -43.93
N PHE A 3 39.72 -1.99 -43.47
CA PHE A 3 40.23 -1.53 -42.18
C PHE A 3 39.08 -0.74 -41.53
N HIS A 4 38.93 -0.83 -40.21
CA HIS A 4 37.88 -0.20 -39.37
C HIS A 4 36.62 -1.03 -39.01
N ARG A 5 36.54 -2.33 -39.31
CA ARG A 5 35.42 -3.20 -38.82
C ARG A 5 35.27 -3.20 -37.29
N GLY A 6 36.39 -3.11 -36.55
CA GLY A 6 36.37 -3.04 -35.08
C GLY A 6 35.85 -1.71 -34.55
N SER A 7 36.26 -0.59 -35.15
CA SER A 7 35.80 0.74 -34.76
C SER A 7 34.31 0.93 -35.05
N THR A 8 33.79 0.40 -36.15
CA THR A 8 32.34 0.42 -36.44
C THR A 8 31.54 -0.44 -35.46
N ALA A 9 32.07 -1.59 -35.03
CA ALA A 9 31.40 -2.45 -34.06
C ALA A 9 31.27 -1.77 -32.68
N VAL A 10 32.31 -1.07 -32.21
CA VAL A 10 32.26 -0.32 -30.94
C VAL A 10 31.26 0.84 -31.03
N LEU A 11 31.21 1.53 -32.16
CA LEU A 11 30.28 2.65 -32.39
C LEU A 11 28.81 2.18 -32.41
N VAL A 12 28.53 1.06 -33.09
CA VAL A 12 27.20 0.44 -33.12
C VAL A 12 26.78 -0.06 -31.74
N LEU A 13 27.70 -0.68 -30.99
CA LEU A 13 27.43 -1.15 -29.63
C LEU A 13 27.12 0.00 -28.67
N ALA A 14 27.92 1.08 -28.72
CA ALA A 14 27.71 2.27 -27.89
C ALA A 14 26.39 2.97 -28.22
N LEU A 15 26.03 3.04 -29.50
CA LEU A 15 24.77 3.61 -29.96
C LEU A 15 23.57 2.74 -29.54
N SER A 16 23.67 1.42 -29.69
CA SER A 16 22.67 0.48 -29.20
C SER A 16 22.47 0.58 -27.70
N LEU A 17 23.54 0.70 -26.91
CA LEU A 17 23.45 0.81 -25.45
C LEU A 17 22.80 2.14 -25.01
N THR A 18 23.13 3.24 -25.69
CA THR A 18 22.54 4.56 -25.44
C THR A 18 21.04 4.60 -25.73
N ILE A 19 20.57 3.82 -26.71
CA ILE A 19 19.15 3.70 -27.06
C ILE A 19 18.44 2.66 -26.19
N PHE A 20 19.10 1.57 -25.84
CA PHE A 20 18.53 0.48 -25.05
C PHE A 20 18.26 0.91 -23.61
N LEU A 21 19.13 1.74 -23.02
CA LEU A 21 18.99 2.23 -21.65
C LEU A 21 17.68 3.04 -21.40
N PRO A 22 17.33 4.07 -22.20
CA PRO A 22 16.06 4.77 -22.03
C PRO A 22 14.86 3.90 -22.41
N LEU A 23 15.01 2.91 -23.29
CA LEU A 23 13.92 2.01 -23.68
C LEU A 23 13.59 1.01 -22.56
N ALA A 24 14.61 0.39 -21.96
CA ALA A 24 14.47 -0.47 -20.79
C ALA A 24 13.93 0.30 -19.58
N ALA A 25 14.38 1.55 -19.38
CA ALA A 25 13.84 2.42 -18.35
C ALA A 25 12.36 2.77 -18.61
N ARG A 26 11.97 3.10 -19.85
CA ARG A 26 10.57 3.37 -20.22
C ARG A 26 9.68 2.14 -20.03
N TRP A 27 10.17 0.95 -20.37
CA TRP A 27 9.43 -0.32 -20.18
C TRP A 27 9.28 -0.69 -18.71
N GLY A 28 10.35 -0.52 -17.91
CA GLY A 28 10.28 -0.71 -16.45
C GLY A 28 9.30 0.25 -15.80
N VAL A 29 9.32 1.53 -16.18
CA VAL A 29 8.41 2.56 -15.66
C VAL A 29 6.95 2.30 -16.07
N GLN A 30 6.68 1.86 -17.30
CA GLN A 30 5.32 1.48 -17.70
C GLN A 30 4.78 0.28 -16.90
N ARG A 31 5.64 -0.68 -16.55
CA ARG A 31 5.26 -1.81 -15.66
C ARG A 31 4.96 -1.33 -14.24
N PHE A 32 5.71 -0.36 -13.70
CA PHE A 32 5.41 0.25 -12.41
C PHE A 32 4.13 1.09 -12.43
N GLN A 33 3.86 1.82 -13.51
CA GLN A 33 2.68 2.66 -13.64
C GLN A 33 1.38 1.84 -13.75
N GLN A 34 1.38 0.71 -14.46
CA GLN A 34 0.18 -0.13 -14.59
C GLN A 34 -0.22 -0.80 -13.26
N HIS A 35 0.74 -1.20 -12.43
CA HIS A 35 0.45 -1.75 -11.09
C HIS A 35 0.19 -0.69 -10.01
N ALA A 36 0.62 0.56 -10.22
CA ALA A 36 0.34 1.67 -9.32
C ALA A 36 -1.04 2.30 -9.56
N LEU A 37 -1.51 2.36 -10.82
CA LEU A 37 -2.77 3.05 -11.18
C LEU A 37 -4.01 2.13 -11.16
N GLN A 38 -3.88 0.81 -11.36
CA GLN A 38 -5.04 -0.10 -11.25
C GLN A 38 -5.60 -0.20 -9.82
N ARG A 39 -4.81 0.15 -8.79
CA ARG A 39 -5.30 0.24 -7.39
C ARG A 39 -5.92 1.60 -7.05
N ALA A 40 -5.72 2.63 -7.89
CA ALA A 40 -6.31 3.94 -7.67
C ALA A 40 -7.81 3.97 -8.02
N THR A 41 -8.22 3.20 -9.02
CA THR A 41 -9.62 3.13 -9.49
C THR A 41 -10.54 2.30 -8.59
N SER A 42 -9.98 1.47 -7.71
CA SER A 42 -10.71 0.68 -6.73
C SER A 42 -10.54 1.21 -5.29
N THR A 43 -10.11 2.45 -5.11
CA THR A 43 -9.69 2.96 -3.80
C THR A 43 -10.89 3.19 -2.88
N PRO A 44 -11.00 2.47 -1.74
CA PRO A 44 -11.84 2.90 -0.64
C PRO A 44 -11.34 4.25 -0.14
N LEU A 45 -12.26 5.20 0.05
CA LEU A 45 -11.95 6.55 0.50
C LEU A 45 -11.19 6.50 1.85
N VAL A 46 -9.89 6.83 1.85
CA VAL A 46 -9.09 6.91 3.08
C VAL A 46 -9.08 8.35 3.57
N LEU A 47 -9.80 8.61 4.66
CA LEU A 47 -9.78 9.88 5.37
C LEU A 47 -8.69 9.88 6.45
N GLY A 48 -7.91 10.95 6.50
CA GLY A 48 -6.87 11.16 7.49
C GLY A 48 -6.55 12.64 7.62
N THR A 49 -5.85 13.00 8.69
CA THR A 49 -5.47 14.38 8.97
C THR A 49 -4.52 14.95 7.91
N LYS A 50 -4.44 16.29 7.83
CA LYS A 50 -3.58 17.02 6.88
C LYS A 50 -2.14 16.49 6.89
N GLY A 51 -1.70 15.93 5.76
CA GLY A 51 -0.40 15.28 5.61
C GLY A 51 -0.16 14.77 4.19
N SER A 52 0.88 13.93 4.00
CA SER A 52 1.18 13.32 2.70
C SER A 52 0.10 12.30 2.33
N ARG A 53 -0.64 12.54 1.24
CA ARG A 53 -1.64 11.61 0.67
C ARG A 53 -1.05 10.22 0.41
N PHE A 54 0.20 10.16 -0.03
CA PHE A 54 0.92 8.92 -0.25
C PHE A 54 1.26 8.22 1.08
N GLY A 55 1.73 8.98 2.07
CA GLY A 55 2.01 8.45 3.42
C GLY A 55 0.77 7.87 4.09
N LEU A 56 -0.38 8.55 3.93
CA LEU A 56 -1.67 8.07 4.43
C LEU A 56 -2.09 6.75 3.77
N ALA A 57 -1.94 6.63 2.45
CA ALA A 57 -2.25 5.38 1.74
C ALA A 57 -1.31 4.24 2.17
N ILE A 58 -0.01 4.49 2.32
CA ILE A 58 0.95 3.47 2.80
C ILE A 58 0.63 3.05 4.24
N HIS A 59 0.28 4.00 5.12
CA HIS A 59 -0.10 3.72 6.49
C HIS A 59 -1.39 2.88 6.57
N ALA A 60 -2.42 3.24 5.80
CA ALA A 60 -3.68 2.49 5.75
C ALA A 60 -3.54 1.10 5.10
N LEU A 61 -2.67 0.94 4.10
CA LEU A 61 -2.51 -0.32 3.37
C LEU A 61 -1.53 -1.29 4.01
N TYR A 62 -0.44 -0.78 4.60
CA TYR A 62 0.67 -1.58 5.11
C TYR A 62 0.89 -1.44 6.63
N PHE A 63 0.11 -0.61 7.32
CA PHE A 63 0.28 -0.32 8.76
C PHE A 63 1.72 0.13 9.09
N ARG A 64 2.35 0.82 8.14
CA ARG A 64 3.75 1.28 8.16
C ARG A 64 3.82 2.78 7.85
N GLY A 65 4.82 3.45 8.41
CA GLY A 65 4.99 4.91 8.30
C GLY A 65 4.62 5.67 9.58
N GLU A 66 4.88 6.97 9.59
CA GLU A 66 4.43 7.88 10.66
C GLU A 66 2.90 7.90 10.70
N SER A 67 2.35 7.76 11.91
CA SER A 67 0.91 7.89 12.11
C SER A 67 0.50 9.31 11.75
N PRO A 68 -0.47 9.51 10.84
CA PRO A 68 -1.16 10.79 10.75
C PRO A 68 -1.66 11.20 12.13
N GLN A 69 -1.80 12.51 12.37
CA GLN A 69 -2.45 13.03 13.57
C GLN A 69 -3.77 12.29 13.81
N ALA A 70 -4.16 12.15 15.08
CA ALA A 70 -5.39 11.47 15.43
C ALA A 70 -6.59 12.15 14.74
N PHE A 71 -7.30 11.40 13.90
CA PHE A 71 -8.58 11.81 13.34
C PHE A 71 -9.65 11.67 14.43
N HIS A 72 -10.49 12.69 14.62
CA HIS A 72 -11.45 12.69 15.72
C HIS A 72 -12.58 11.71 15.42
N LEU A 73 -12.89 10.82 16.37
CA LEU A 73 -13.95 9.80 16.23
C LEU A 73 -15.32 10.41 15.90
N GLN A 74 -15.56 11.66 16.32
CA GLN A 74 -16.82 12.35 16.00
C GLN A 74 -17.00 12.60 14.50
N GLU A 75 -15.91 12.77 13.74
CA GLU A 75 -15.99 12.97 12.29
C GLU A 75 -16.31 11.66 11.57
N SER A 76 -15.80 10.51 12.04
CA SER A 76 -16.17 9.20 11.48
C SER A 76 -17.64 8.88 11.75
N LEU A 77 -18.16 9.22 12.94
CA LEU A 77 -19.56 9.05 13.29
C LEU A 77 -20.48 9.91 12.40
N ARG A 78 -20.13 11.18 12.15
CA ARG A 78 -20.91 12.05 11.24
C ARG A 78 -21.01 11.50 9.82
N ILE A 79 -19.93 10.90 9.31
CA ILE A 79 -19.92 10.30 7.97
C ILE A 79 -20.79 9.03 7.97
N GLN A 80 -20.73 8.19 9.01
CA GLN A 80 -21.65 7.06 9.12
C GLN A 80 -23.11 7.49 9.21
N GLU A 81 -23.42 8.49 10.04
CA GLU A 81 -24.78 9.03 10.20
C GLU A 81 -25.33 9.65 8.91
N SER A 82 -24.45 10.23 8.08
CA SER A 82 -24.86 10.75 6.76
C SER A 82 -25.30 9.67 5.77
N GLY A 83 -24.95 8.40 6.02
CA GLY A 83 -25.22 7.27 5.12
C GLY A 83 -24.45 7.32 3.80
N LEU A 84 -23.55 8.28 3.60
CA LEU A 84 -22.82 8.49 2.35
C LEU A 84 -21.69 7.49 2.14
N ALA A 85 -21.15 6.92 3.22
CA ALA A 85 -20.06 5.95 3.15
C ALA A 85 -20.05 5.03 4.38
N GLU A 86 -19.62 3.78 4.16
CA GLU A 86 -19.28 2.87 5.26
C GLU A 86 -17.88 3.22 5.77
N VAL A 87 -17.78 3.55 7.06
CA VAL A 87 -16.51 3.97 7.68
C VAL A 87 -15.87 2.82 8.42
N ILE A 88 -14.62 2.51 8.08
CA ILE A 88 -13.80 1.51 8.75
C ILE A 88 -12.59 2.19 9.38
N GLU A 89 -12.55 2.15 10.71
CA GLU A 89 -11.53 2.82 11.51
C GLU A 89 -10.26 1.96 11.61
N LEU A 90 -9.11 2.60 11.43
CA LEU A 90 -7.80 1.97 11.54
C LEU A 90 -6.93 2.77 12.50
N HIS A 91 -6.69 2.22 13.68
CA HIS A 91 -5.83 2.79 14.70
C HIS A 91 -4.51 2.01 14.79
N ALA A 92 -3.49 2.45 14.05
CA ALA A 92 -2.20 1.76 13.95
C ALA A 92 -1.04 2.62 14.51
N ARG A 93 -1.12 2.96 15.80
CA ARG A 93 -0.12 3.79 16.50
C ARG A 93 0.93 2.98 17.26
N PHE A 94 0.57 1.80 17.76
CA PHE A 94 1.43 1.03 18.66
C PHE A 94 2.19 -0.06 17.90
N ARG A 95 3.42 -0.34 18.34
CA ARG A 95 4.25 -1.45 17.84
C ARG A 95 4.83 -2.25 18.98
N THR A 96 4.91 -3.56 18.82
CA THR A 96 5.55 -4.48 19.76
C THR A 96 6.30 -5.57 19.02
N ARG A 97 7.54 -5.87 19.44
CA ARG A 97 8.39 -6.94 18.86
C ARG A 97 8.46 -6.95 17.32
N GLY A 98 8.46 -5.76 16.70
CA GLY A 98 8.50 -5.60 15.24
C GLY A 98 7.15 -5.69 14.51
N ALA A 99 6.05 -6.01 15.21
CA ALA A 99 4.69 -6.03 14.67
C ALA A 99 3.91 -4.76 15.06
N THR A 100 3.06 -4.26 14.15
CA THR A 100 2.15 -3.14 14.42
C THR A 100 0.84 -3.66 15.01
N ILE A 101 0.41 -3.08 16.12
CA ILE A 101 -0.91 -3.34 16.71
C ILE A 101 -1.90 -2.41 16.02
N VAL A 102 -2.95 -3.01 15.45
CA VAL A 102 -4.00 -2.29 14.71
C VAL A 102 -5.31 -2.46 15.46
N GLY A 103 -5.85 -1.35 15.97
CA GLY A 103 -7.23 -1.27 16.43
C GLY A 103 -8.16 -1.09 15.24
N THR A 104 -9.07 -2.03 15.03
CA THR A 104 -10.08 -1.96 13.96
C THR A 104 -11.32 -2.75 14.34
N THR A 105 -12.36 -2.67 13.51
CA THR A 105 -13.61 -3.42 13.71
C THR A 105 -13.65 -4.66 12.82
N LYS A 106 -14.61 -5.55 13.07
CA LYS A 106 -14.83 -6.75 12.24
C LYS A 106 -15.03 -6.42 10.76
N ARG A 107 -15.57 -5.24 10.44
CA ARG A 107 -15.81 -4.75 9.08
C ARG A 107 -14.54 -4.71 8.22
N TYR A 108 -13.37 -4.48 8.82
CA TYR A 108 -12.12 -4.52 8.09
C TYR A 108 -11.81 -5.90 7.50
N PHE A 109 -12.14 -6.98 8.23
CA PHE A 109 -11.96 -8.35 7.76
C PHE A 109 -12.89 -8.65 6.58
N GLU A 110 -14.13 -8.17 6.65
CA GLU A 110 -15.13 -8.29 5.57
C GLU A 110 -14.66 -7.53 4.31
N LEU A 111 -14.24 -6.27 4.47
CA LEU A 111 -13.70 -5.45 3.38
C LEU A 111 -12.51 -6.10 2.68
N ARG A 112 -11.60 -6.71 3.45
CA ARG A 112 -10.35 -7.30 2.93
C ARG A 112 -10.48 -8.78 2.57
N GLY A 113 -11.66 -9.39 2.73
CA GLY A 113 -11.89 -10.81 2.48
C GLY A 113 -11.01 -11.72 3.33
N LEU A 114 -10.62 -11.29 4.54
CA LEU A 114 -9.71 -12.03 5.41
C LEU A 114 -10.46 -13.17 6.11
N ARG A 115 -9.86 -14.37 6.08
CA ARG A 115 -10.38 -15.55 6.78
C ARG A 115 -9.41 -15.97 7.87
N LEU A 116 -9.97 -16.34 9.01
CA LEU A 116 -9.19 -16.90 10.11
C LEU A 116 -8.80 -18.35 9.76
N ALA A 117 -7.53 -18.68 9.99
CA ALA A 117 -7.06 -20.05 9.86
C ALA A 117 -7.53 -20.92 11.05
N SER A 118 -7.60 -20.32 12.24
CA SER A 118 -8.03 -20.98 13.49
C SER A 118 -8.58 -19.95 14.48
N GLY A 119 -9.40 -20.41 15.43
CA GLY A 119 -9.97 -19.57 16.49
C GLY A 119 -11.27 -18.87 16.13
N GLN A 120 -11.60 -17.80 16.88
CA GLN A 120 -12.80 -16.99 16.68
C GLN A 120 -12.45 -15.55 16.25
N PRO A 121 -13.33 -14.88 15.48
CA PRO A 121 -13.17 -13.46 15.18
C PRO A 121 -13.35 -12.60 16.43
N ILE A 122 -12.97 -11.33 16.33
CA ILE A 122 -13.17 -10.33 17.38
C ILE A 122 -14.67 -10.23 17.68
N ARG A 123 -15.10 -10.63 18.88
CA ARG A 123 -16.50 -10.60 19.35
C ARG A 123 -16.68 -9.74 20.58
N ARG A 124 -15.64 -9.60 21.40
CA ARG A 124 -15.66 -8.87 22.67
C ARG A 124 -14.44 -7.96 22.79
N LEU A 125 -14.54 -6.96 23.65
CA LEU A 125 -13.39 -6.16 24.05
C LEU A 125 -12.35 -7.07 24.70
N GLY A 126 -11.10 -6.95 24.25
CA GLY A 126 -9.99 -7.80 24.69
C GLY A 126 -9.67 -8.96 23.75
N ASP A 127 -10.54 -9.28 22.79
CA ASP A 127 -10.20 -10.24 21.74
C ASP A 127 -9.14 -9.64 20.80
N CYS A 128 -8.19 -10.47 20.38
CA CYS A 128 -7.18 -10.09 19.40
C CYS A 128 -7.01 -11.16 18.33
N VAL A 129 -6.62 -10.74 17.14
CA VAL A 129 -6.28 -11.62 16.03
C VAL A 129 -4.83 -11.38 15.67
N VAL A 130 -4.05 -12.45 15.57
CA VAL A 130 -2.63 -12.40 15.24
C VAL A 130 -2.43 -12.79 13.78
N GLY A 131 -1.64 -12.00 13.05
CA GLY A 131 -1.31 -12.31 11.66
C GLY A 131 -0.43 -13.55 11.55
N ALA A 132 -0.57 -14.30 10.46
CA ALA A 132 0.15 -15.56 10.24
C ALA A 132 1.68 -15.43 10.39
N ALA A 133 2.26 -14.29 10.00
CA ALA A 133 3.69 -14.02 10.11
C ALA A 133 4.19 -13.79 11.56
N VAL A 134 3.29 -13.58 12.52
CA VAL A 134 3.61 -13.37 13.95
C VAL A 134 3.21 -14.59 14.78
N ALA A 135 2.30 -15.42 14.28
CA ALA A 135 1.80 -16.61 14.96
C ALA A 135 2.71 -17.86 14.83
N SER A 136 3.77 -17.77 14.00
CA SER A 136 4.82 -18.79 13.83
C SER A 136 5.85 -18.74 14.94
#